data_AF-A0A0F2QC58-F1
#
_entry.id   AF-A0A0F2QC58-F1
#
_cell.length_a   1.000
_cell.length_b   1.000
_cell.length_c   1.000
_cell.angle_alpha   90.00
_cell.angle_beta   90.00
_cell.angle_gamma   90.00
#
_symmetry.space_group_name_H-M   'P 1'
#
loop_
_entity.id
_entity.type
_entity.pdbx_description
1 polymer ?
#
loop_
_entity_poly.entity_id
_entity_poly.type
_entity_poly.pdbx_seq_one_letter_code
_entity_poly.pdbx_strand_id
1 'polypeptide(L)' 'MNQEQLWVVEKIADGLVYFTNGPERTIVPLGLIPGKAIPGDIVRIDYDQKGNLLSLKVVLKNIAGRK' A
#
# COMPACT_ATOMS: atom_id res chain seq x y z
N MET A 1 -3.46 -20.93 3.68
CA MET A 1 -2.93 -19.88 4.58
C MET A 1 -2.59 -18.69 3.71
N ASN A 2 -3.15 -17.51 3.98
CA ASN A 2 -2.77 -16.27 3.29
C ASN A 2 -1.68 -15.57 4.11
N GLN A 3 -0.64 -15.09 3.43
CA GLN A 3 0.46 -14.38 4.04
C GLN A 3 0.10 -12.89 4.07
N GLU A 4 -0.23 -12.35 5.26
CA GLU A 4 -0.42 -10.91 5.42
C GLU A 4 0.95 -10.22 5.29
N GLN A 5 1.07 -9.25 4.40
CA GLN A 5 2.32 -8.50 4.19
C GLN A 5 2.11 -7.00 4.43
N LEU A 6 3.10 -6.38 5.07
CA LEU A 6 3.15 -4.94 5.31
C LEU A 6 3.95 -4.27 4.20
N TRP A 7 3.42 -3.17 3.68
CA TRP A 7 3.97 -2.43 2.57
C TRP A 7 4.08 -0.95 2.93
N VAL A 8 5.14 -0.30 2.51
CA VAL A 8 5.32 1.14 2.63
C VAL A 8 4.89 1.79 1.32
N VAL A 9 4.08 2.85 1.40
CA VAL A 9 3.79 3.70 0.23
C VAL A 9 5.07 4.43 -0.15
N GLU A 10 5.67 4.09 -1.28
CA GLU A 10 6.89 4.73 -1.77
C GLU A 10 6.56 6.06 -2.46
N LYS A 11 5.63 6.03 -3.42
CA LYS A 11 5.21 7.22 -4.19
C LYS A 11 3.82 7.03 -4.80
N ILE A 12 3.23 8.15 -5.21
CA ILE A 12 1.96 8.21 -5.94
C ILE A 12 2.19 9.01 -7.21
N ALA A 13 1.95 8.41 -8.37
CA ALA A 13 2.15 9.04 -9.68
C ALA A 13 1.21 8.40 -10.71
N ASP A 14 0.73 9.19 -11.66
CA ASP A 14 -0.04 8.71 -12.82
C ASP A 14 -1.27 7.86 -12.46
N GLY A 15 -1.94 8.18 -11.35
CA GLY A 15 -3.10 7.41 -10.86
C GLY A 15 -2.74 6.03 -10.29
N LEU A 16 -1.46 5.76 -10.03
CA LEU A 16 -0.94 4.55 -9.41
C LEU A 16 -0.28 4.86 -8.08
N VAL A 17 -0.30 3.88 -7.18
CA VAL A 17 0.39 3.90 -5.90
C VAL A 17 1.43 2.79 -5.88
N TYR A 18 2.66 3.17 -5.59
CA TYR A 18 3.81 2.28 -5.56
C TYR A 18 4.10 1.89 -4.12
N PHE A 19 4.32 0.60 -3.91
CA PHE A 19 4.52 0.01 -2.61
C PHE A 19 5.83 -0.77 -2.56
N THR A 20 6.51 -0.71 -1.41
CA THR A 20 7.73 -1.47 -1.15
C THR A 20 7.63 -2.29 0.13
N ASN A 21 8.20 -3.50 0.11
CA ASN A 21 8.38 -4.36 1.29
C ASN A 21 9.80 -4.96 1.19
N GLY A 22 10.80 -4.26 1.75
CA GLY A 22 12.20 -4.62 1.55
C GLY A 22 12.61 -4.57 0.08
N PRO A 23 13.09 -5.68 -0.53
CA PRO A 23 13.42 -5.74 -1.95
C PRO A 23 12.19 -5.87 -2.88
N GLU A 24 11.02 -6.20 -2.33
CA GLU A 24 9.80 -6.44 -3.11
C GLU A 24 9.07 -5.14 -3.45
N ARG A 25 8.43 -5.13 -4.62
CA ARG A 25 7.67 -3.99 -5.14
C ARG A 25 6.32 -4.45 -5.67
N THR A 26 5.28 -3.67 -5.40
CA THR A 26 3.97 -3.85 -6.02
C THR A 26 3.35 -2.50 -6.36
N ILE A 27 2.36 -2.51 -7.25
CA ILE A 27 1.70 -1.31 -7.76
C ILE A 27 0.19 -1.55 -7.71
N VAL A 28 -0.56 -0.58 -7.19
CA VAL A 28 -2.03 -0.65 -7.12
C VAL A 28 -2.62 0.63 -7.71
N PRO A 29 -3.71 0.56 -8.49
CA PRO A 29 -4.44 1.75 -8.93
C PRO A 29 -4.91 2.60 -7.75
N LEU A 30 -4.72 3.91 -7.83
CA LEU A 30 -5.09 4.88 -6.79
C LEU A 30 -6.57 4.78 -6.41
N GLY A 31 -7.44 4.47 -7.37
CA GLY A 31 -8.88 4.30 -7.13
C GLY A 31 -9.25 3.13 -6.23
N LEU A 32 -8.34 2.16 -6.03
CA LEU A 32 -8.55 1.00 -5.14
C LEU A 32 -8.00 1.23 -3.73
N ILE A 33 -7.45 2.40 -3.44
CA ILE A 33 -6.82 2.71 -2.15
C ILE A 33 -7.84 3.40 -1.26
N PRO A 34 -8.36 2.75 -0.21
CA PRO A 34 -9.25 3.39 0.73
C PRO A 34 -8.52 4.46 1.54
N GLY A 35 -8.96 5.71 1.35
CA GLY A 35 -8.43 6.89 2.03
C GLY A 35 -7.22 7.51 1.34
N LYS A 36 -6.87 8.73 1.75
CA LYS A 36 -5.68 9.45 1.27
C LYS A 36 -4.42 8.81 1.86
N ALA A 37 -3.99 7.67 1.30
CA ALA A 37 -2.65 7.16 1.56
C ALA A 37 -1.64 8.18 1.04
N ILE A 38 -0.54 8.38 1.77
CA ILE A 38 0.54 9.28 1.37
C ILE A 38 1.88 8.54 1.43
N PRO A 39 2.91 9.02 0.71
CA PRO A 39 4.26 8.47 0.84
C PRO A 39 4.70 8.34 2.31
N GLY A 40 5.26 7.19 2.64
CA GLY A 40 5.66 6.79 3.99
C GLY A 40 4.56 6.11 4.82
N ASP A 41 3.28 6.13 4.41
CA ASP A 41 2.25 5.34 5.09
C ASP A 41 2.59 3.85 5.02
N ILE A 42 2.32 3.11 6.09
CA ILE A 42 2.37 1.64 6.08
C ILE A 42 0.96 1.12 5.88
N VAL A 43 0.81 0.27 4.87
CA VAL A 43 -0.43 -0.41 4.56
C VAL A 43 -0.27 -1.91 4.70
N ARG A 44 -1.35 -2.59 5.02
CA ARG A 44 -1.46 -4.04 4.86
C ARG A 44 -2.14 -4.31 3.52
N ILE A 45 -1.54 -5.17 2.72
CA ILE A 45 -2.11 -5.60 1.43
C ILE A 45 -2.26 -7.12 1.47
N ASP A 46 -3.49 -7.58 1.22
CA ASP A 46 -3.82 -9.00 1.14
C ASP A 46 -4.14 -9.35 -0.31
N TYR A 47 -3.45 -10.37 -0.84
CA TYR A 47 -3.71 -10.94 -2.16
C TYR A 47 -4.26 -12.36 -2.01
N ASP A 48 -5.07 -12.80 -2.97
CA ASP A 48 -5.42 -14.21 -3.10
C ASP A 48 -4.30 -15.02 -3.76
N GLN A 49 -4.46 -16.34 -3.83
CA GLN A 49 -3.47 -17.23 -4.49
C GLN A 49 -3.34 -17.02 -6.00
N LYS A 50 -4.26 -16.26 -6.62
CA LYS A 50 -4.24 -15.91 -8.04
C LYS A 50 -3.63 -14.52 -8.28
N GLY A 51 -3.21 -13.82 -7.23
CA GLY A 51 -2.65 -12.47 -7.28
C GLY A 51 -3.68 -11.34 -7.34
N ASN A 52 -4.98 -11.63 -7.13
CA ASN A 52 -6.00 -10.59 -7.04
C ASN A 52 -5.92 -9.88 -5.70
N LEU A 53 -6.08 -8.55 -5.72
CA LEU A 53 -6.16 -7.74 -4.51
C LEU A 53 -7.45 -8.09 -3.74
N LEU A 54 -7.31 -8.60 -2.52
CA LEU A 54 -8.44 -8.90 -1.63
C LEU A 54 -8.74 -7.72 -0.70
N SER A 55 -7.71 -7.12 -0.13
CA SER A 55 -7.85 -6.09 0.88
C SER A 55 -6.65 -5.14 0.87
N LEU A 56 -6.91 -3.87 1.13
CA LEU A 56 -5.88 -2.85 1.34
C LEU A 56 -6.32 -1.97 2.50
N LYS A 57 -5.49 -1.84 3.54
CA LYS A 57 -5.79 -1.02 4.71
C LYS A 57 -4.56 -0.27 5.19
N VAL A 58 -4.69 1.04 5.41
CA VAL A 58 -3.63 1.80 6.07
C VAL A 58 -3.59 1.41 7.54
N VAL A 59 -2.44 0.92 8.01
CA VAL A 59 -2.22 0.44 9.38
C VAL A 59 -1.35 1.37 10.20
N LEU A 60 -0.46 2.13 9.56
CA LEU A 60 0.28 3.22 10.20
C LEU A 60 0.26 4.44 9.28
N LYS A 61 -0.18 5.58 9.82
CA LYS A 61 -0.14 6.85 9.11
C LYS A 61 1.19 7.53 9.34
N ASN A 62 1.85 7.90 8.24
CA ASN A 62 2.96 8.83 8.29
C ASN A 62 2.44 10.21 8.69
N ILE A 63 3.04 10.79 9.72
CA ILE A 63 2.70 12.12 10.25
C ILE A 63 3.86 13.11 10.10
N ALA A 64 4.95 12.71 9.44
CA ALA A 64 6.07 13.61 9.15
C ALA A 64 5.56 14.79 8.30
N GLY A 65 5.73 16.02 8.81
CA GLY A 65 5.30 17.25 8.14
C GLY A 65 3.89 17.75 8.47
N ARG A 66 3.13 17.07 9.36
CA ARG A 66 1.91 17.68 9.95
C ARG A 66 2.28 18.57 11.14
N LYS A 67 2.47 19.86 10.87
CA LYS A 67 2.34 20.95 11.84
C LYS A 67 1.26 21.91 11.37
#